data_AF-A0A2N5WYF8-F1
#
_entry.id   AF-A0A2N5WYF8-F1
#
_cell.length_a   1.000
_cell.length_b   1.000
_cell.length_c   1.000
_cell.angle_alpha   90.00
_cell.angle_beta   90.00
_cell.angle_gamma   90.00
#
_symmetry.space_group_name_H-M   'P 1'
#
loop_
_entity.id
_entity.type
_entity.pdbx_description
1 polymer ?
#
loop_
_entity_poly.entity_id
_entity_poly.type
_entity_poly.pdbx_seq_one_letter_code
_entity_poly.pdbx_strand_id
1 'polypeptide(L)'
;MSSEFNSEVKMTRRQSEQSEHLVKMANQIALNFGEQRDLKQAAQHTGEHLDRFWTRAMREQLSAYAASGGAQLSPAVRLLFSVE
;
A
#
# COMPACT_ATOMS: atom_id res chain seq x y z
N MET A 1 -23.18 -22.50 -14.59
CA MET A 1 -21.97 -22.75 -13.77
C MET A 1 -20.71 -22.06 -14.31
N SER A 2 -20.50 -21.91 -15.62
CA SER A 2 -19.26 -21.33 -16.16
C SER A 2 -19.14 -19.79 -16.14
N SER A 3 -20.27 -19.06 -16.01
CA SER A 3 -20.29 -17.58 -16.12
C SER A 3 -19.93 -16.86 -14.83
N GLU A 4 -20.35 -17.37 -13.67
CA GLU A 4 -20.01 -16.80 -12.35
C GLU A 4 -18.53 -17.02 -12.01
N PHE A 5 -18.01 -18.21 -12.27
CA PHE A 5 -16.59 -18.55 -12.07
C PHE A 5 -15.64 -17.58 -12.82
N ASN A 6 -15.97 -17.22 -14.07
CA ASN A 6 -15.15 -16.30 -14.85
C ASN A 6 -15.22 -14.85 -14.35
N SER A 7 -16.32 -14.50 -13.66
CA SER A 7 -16.57 -13.16 -13.11
C SER A 7 -15.83 -12.96 -11.79
N GLU A 8 -15.82 -13.97 -10.92
CA GLU A 8 -15.05 -13.99 -9.68
C GLU A 8 -13.54 -13.87 -9.95
N VAL A 9 -13.00 -14.67 -10.88
CA VAL A 9 -11.58 -14.63 -11.25
C VAL A 9 -11.18 -13.23 -11.76
N LYS A 10 -12.02 -12.61 -12.59
CA LYS A 10 -11.76 -11.28 -13.14
C LYS A 10 -11.83 -10.18 -12.08
N MET A 11 -12.73 -10.29 -11.09
CA MET A 11 -12.81 -9.34 -9.99
C MET A 11 -11.60 -9.45 -9.06
N THR A 12 -11.24 -10.66 -8.65
CA THR A 12 -10.08 -10.90 -7.78
C THR A 12 -8.79 -10.38 -8.41
N ARG A 13 -8.58 -10.62 -9.71
CA ARG A 13 -7.40 -10.11 -10.43
C ARG A 13 -7.36 -8.58 -10.50
N ARG A 14 -8.49 -7.93 -10.77
CA ARG A 14 -8.51 -6.45 -10.81
C ARG A 14 -8.21 -5.86 -9.45
N GLN A 15 -8.72 -6.47 -8.37
CA GLN A 15 -8.45 -6.04 -7.02
C GLN A 15 -6.97 -6.18 -6.65
N SER A 16 -6.30 -7.29 -7.02
CA SER A 16 -4.87 -7.44 -6.78
C SER A 16 -4.03 -6.42 -7.55
N GLU A 17 -4.36 -6.15 -8.81
CA GLU A 17 -3.68 -5.13 -9.63
C GLU A 17 -3.80 -3.71 -9.01
N GLN A 18 -4.95 -3.39 -8.41
CA GLN A 18 -5.12 -2.11 -7.72
C GLN A 18 -4.23 -2.03 -6.46
N SER A 19 -4.19 -3.08 -5.66
CA SER A 19 -3.35 -3.12 -4.46
C SER A 19 -1.86 -3.00 -4.81
N GLU A 20 -1.39 -3.73 -5.83
CA GLU A 20 -0.01 -3.63 -6.33
C GLU A 20 0.33 -2.21 -6.78
N HIS A 21 -0.62 -1.53 -7.43
CA HIS A 21 -0.44 -0.15 -7.86
C HIS A 21 -0.30 0.81 -6.66
N LEU A 22 -1.16 0.68 -5.64
CA LEU A 22 -1.07 1.48 -4.42
C LEU A 22 0.23 1.23 -3.67
N VAL A 23 0.66 -0.02 -3.54
CA VAL A 23 1.95 -0.38 -2.93
C VAL A 23 3.11 0.31 -3.65
N LYS A 24 3.12 0.25 -4.98
CA LYS A 24 4.15 0.92 -5.80
C LYS A 24 4.16 2.43 -5.55
N MET A 25 3.00 3.07 -5.52
CA MET A 25 2.91 4.51 -5.25
C MET A 25 3.40 4.88 -3.85
N ALA A 26 2.97 4.15 -2.82
CA ALA A 26 3.40 4.39 -1.44
C ALA A 26 4.93 4.28 -1.29
N ASN A 27 5.53 3.25 -1.88
CA ASN A 27 6.98 3.06 -1.88
C ASN A 27 7.72 4.21 -2.61
N GLN A 28 7.17 4.70 -3.72
CA GLN A 28 7.77 5.83 -4.44
C GLN A 28 7.71 7.13 -3.63
N ILE A 29 6.61 7.35 -2.90
CA ILE A 29 6.46 8.49 -1.99
C ILE A 29 7.52 8.41 -0.88
N ALA A 30 7.68 7.25 -0.25
CA ALA A 30 8.69 7.03 0.77
C ALA A 30 10.12 7.22 0.26
N LEU A 31 10.42 6.69 -0.93
CA LEU A 31 11.71 6.90 -1.58
C LEU A 31 11.98 8.40 -1.82
N ASN A 32 10.97 9.14 -2.30
CA ASN A 32 11.08 10.58 -2.54
C ASN A 32 11.28 11.39 -1.25
N PHE A 33 10.69 10.96 -0.13
CA PHE A 33 10.97 11.52 1.19
C PHE A 33 12.32 11.12 1.78
N GLY A 34 13.13 10.35 1.04
CA GLY A 34 14.49 10.03 1.42
C GLY A 34 14.59 8.87 2.39
N GLU A 35 13.76 7.83 2.23
CA GLU A 35 13.83 6.58 3.01
C GLU A 35 15.24 5.99 3.13
N GLN A 36 16.08 6.14 2.10
CA GLN A 36 17.47 5.69 2.10
C GLN A 36 18.41 6.53 3.00
N ARG A 37 17.98 7.73 3.40
CA ARG A 37 18.74 8.69 4.22
C ARG A 37 18.25 8.70 5.66
N ASP A 38 16.94 8.79 5.85
CA ASP A 38 16.30 8.75 7.17
C ASP A 38 14.99 7.98 7.07
N LEU A 39 15.05 6.73 7.53
CA LEU A 39 13.94 5.79 7.48
C LEU A 39 12.74 6.28 8.31
N LYS A 40 12.96 6.82 9.51
CA LYS A 40 11.88 7.23 10.41
C LYS A 40 11.21 8.51 9.94
N GLN A 41 12.02 9.49 9.52
CA GLN A 41 11.48 10.74 8.97
C GLN A 41 10.72 10.49 7.66
N ALA A 42 11.23 9.62 6.78
CA ALA A 42 10.53 9.25 5.57
C ALA A 42 9.21 8.51 5.85
N ALA A 43 9.18 7.63 6.86
CA ALA A 43 7.94 6.99 7.30
C ALA A 43 6.93 8.05 7.77
N GLN A 44 7.33 8.97 8.67
CA GLN A 44 6.45 10.03 9.16
C GLN A 44 5.85 10.86 8.02
N HIS A 45 6.69 11.39 7.11
CA HIS A 45 6.21 12.21 5.99
C HIS A 45 5.37 11.42 4.99
N THR A 46 5.68 10.14 4.78
CA THR A 46 4.82 9.26 3.98
C THR A 46 3.44 9.17 4.60
N GLY A 47 3.33 8.89 5.91
CA GLY A 47 2.05 8.84 6.61
C GLY A 47 1.24 10.13 6.46
N GLU A 48 1.86 11.28 6.72
CA GLU A 48 1.25 12.61 6.55
C GLU A 48 0.74 12.84 5.10
N HIS A 49 1.50 12.40 4.10
CA HIS A 49 1.13 12.51 2.70
C HIS A 49 -0.07 11.61 2.35
N LEU A 50 -0.07 10.35 2.79
CA LEU A 50 -1.17 9.43 2.55
C LEU A 50 -2.47 9.93 3.21
N ASP A 51 -2.38 10.49 4.41
CA ASP A 51 -3.55 11.05 5.10
C ASP A 51 -4.14 12.25 4.36
N ARG A 52 -3.28 13.13 3.83
CA ARG A 52 -3.70 14.35 3.13
C ARG A 52 -4.24 14.10 1.73
N PHE A 53 -3.62 13.20 0.97
CA PHE A 53 -3.85 13.10 -0.47
C PHE A 53 -4.57 11.81 -0.90
N TRP A 54 -4.56 10.76 -0.08
CA TRP A 54 -5.27 9.53 -0.43
C TRP A 54 -6.69 9.53 0.13
N THR A 55 -7.57 8.81 -0.55
CA THR A 55 -8.91 8.53 -0.02
C THR A 55 -8.83 7.50 1.10
N ARG A 56 -9.85 7.45 1.96
CA ARG A 56 -9.98 6.42 3.01
C ARG A 56 -9.84 5.00 2.44
N ALA A 57 -10.53 4.73 1.32
CA ALA A 57 -10.52 3.41 0.68
C ALA A 57 -9.11 2.98 0.23
N MET A 58 -8.30 3.90 -0.32
CA MET A 58 -6.92 3.60 -0.72
C MET A 58 -6.05 3.25 0.49
N ARG A 59 -6.19 3.99 1.61
CA ARG A 59 -5.44 3.71 2.84
C ARG A 59 -5.85 2.36 3.45
N GLU A 60 -7.15 2.05 3.45
CA GLU A 60 -7.66 0.76 3.92
C GLU A 60 -7.14 -0.41 3.07
N GLN A 61 -7.09 -0.25 1.74
CA GLN A 61 -6.52 -1.27 0.84
C GLN A 61 -5.02 -1.50 1.11
N LEU A 62 -4.26 -0.42 1.29
CA LEU A 62 -2.82 -0.53 1.62
C LEU A 62 -2.61 -1.18 2.99
N SER A 63 -3.41 -0.82 3.99
CA SER A 63 -3.38 -1.42 5.33
C SER A 63 -3.74 -2.90 5.30
N ALA A 64 -4.76 -3.29 4.53
CA ALA A 64 -5.13 -4.69 4.34
C ALA A 64 -4.00 -5.50 3.68
N TYR A 65 -3.33 -4.92 2.67
CA TYR A 65 -2.17 -5.55 2.04
C TYR A 65 -0.98 -5.69 3.02
N ALA A 66 -0.76 -4.69 3.88
CA ALA A 66 0.25 -4.77 4.93
C ALA A 66 -0.05 -5.91 5.92
N ALA A 67 -1.31 -6.03 6.34
CA ALA A 67 -1.76 -7.09 7.24
C ALA A 67 -1.66 -8.51 6.62
N SER A 68 -1.74 -8.64 5.29
CA SER A 68 -1.53 -9.91 4.58
C SER A 68 -0.05 -10.28 4.38
N GLY A 69 0.88 -9.60 5.08
CA GLY A 69 2.32 -9.86 5.07
C GLY A 69 3.15 -8.76 4.40
N GLY A 70 2.52 -7.89 3.60
CA GLY A 70 3.14 -6.66 3.08
C GLY A 70 4.45 -6.87 2.33
N ALA A 71 4.63 -8.02 1.65
CA ALA A 71 5.91 -8.46 1.10
C ALA A 71 6.65 -7.38 0.28
N GLN A 72 5.90 -6.63 -0.53
CA GLN A 72 6.45 -5.61 -1.43
C GLN A 72 6.51 -4.20 -0.84
N LEU A 73 6.09 -3.99 0.42
CA LEU A 73 6.19 -2.68 1.07
C LEU A 73 7.65 -2.36 1.38
N SER A 74 8.06 -1.12 1.08
CA SER A 74 9.39 -0.62 1.47
C SER A 74 9.49 -0.50 3.00
N PRO A 75 10.70 -0.55 3.57
CA PRO A 75 10.90 -0.37 5.01
C PRO A 75 10.12 0.80 5.64
N ALA A 76 10.13 1.99 5.04
CA ALA A 76 9.42 3.17 5.55
C ALA A 76 7.90 3.00 5.51
N VAL A 77 7.37 2.40 4.45
CA VAL A 77 5.93 2.15 4.34
C VAL A 77 5.50 1.05 5.31
N ARG A 78 6.34 0.02 5.54
CA ARG A 78 6.09 -1.00 6.56
C ARG A 78 6.01 -0.41 7.96
N LEU A 79 6.89 0.54 8.29
CA LEU A 79 6.92 1.20 9.59
C LEU A 79 5.61 1.91 9.94
N LEU A 80 4.82 2.33 8.96
CA LEU A 80 3.49 2.93 9.21
C LEU A 80 2.52 1.98 9.91
N PHE A 81 2.69 0.67 9.70
CA PHE A 81 1.80 -0.38 10.19
C PHE A 81 2.41 -1.18 11.34
N SER A 82 3.70 -0.97 11.62
CA SER A 82 4.35 -1.47 12.82
C SER A 82 3.92 -0.60 13.99
N VAL A 83 2.92 -1.07 14.74
CA VAL A 83 2.47 -0.45 15.99
C VAL A 83 3.64 -0.46 16.99
N GLU A 84 3.97 0.70 17.58
CA GLU A 84 4.72 0.76 18.85
C GLU A 84 3.80 0.41 20.03
#